data_AF-A0A7S2M0W0-F1
#
_entry.id   AF-A0A7S2M0W0-F1
#
_cell.length_a   1.000
_cell.length_b   1.000
_cell.length_c   1.000
_cell.angle_alpha   90.00
_cell.angle_beta   90.00
_cell.angle_gamma   90.00
#
_symmetry.space_group_name_H-M   'P 1'
#
loop_
_entity.id
_entity.type
_entity.pdbx_description
1 polymer ?
#
loop_
_entity_poly.entity_id
_entity_poly.type
_entity_poly.pdbx_seq_one_letter_code
_entity_poly.pdbx_strand_id
1 'polypeptide(L)'
;YFKRITDKDHPAYGEFGLYCALAHAKPGQWLLDYVGRVTLGEDQNKKSDYVSDFGEHSELACDANLLGNEARFLNDFRNTGNYPNVEFNFRRDRNGEFRQG
;
A
#
# COMPACT_ATOMS: atom_id res chain seq x y z
N TYR A 1 9.37 -6.76 5.79
CA TYR A 1 9.17 -7.69 6.92
C TYR A 1 7.76 -7.47 7.44
N PHE A 2 6.85 -8.42 7.27
CA PHE A 2 5.46 -8.31 7.73
C PHE A 2 5.18 -9.30 8.87
N LYS A 3 4.30 -8.94 9.80
CA LYS A 3 3.87 -9.80 10.92
C LYS A 3 2.44 -9.47 11.31
N ARG A 4 1.78 -10.38 12.04
CA ARG A 4 0.45 -10.12 12.60
C ARG A 4 0.51 -8.99 13.63
N ILE A 5 -0.51 -8.14 13.60
CA ILE A 5 -0.72 -7.09 14.60
C ILE A 5 -1.42 -7.72 15.80
N THR A 6 -0.73 -7.76 16.93
CA THR A 6 -1.19 -8.39 18.18
C THR A 6 -1.67 -7.38 19.21
N ASP A 7 -1.54 -6.09 18.93
CA ASP A 7 -2.09 -5.04 19.79
C ASP A 7 -3.60 -4.97 19.61
N LYS A 8 -4.33 -5.30 20.68
CA LYS A 8 -5.80 -5.35 20.72
C LYS A 8 -6.46 -3.98 20.50
N ASP A 9 -5.72 -2.90 20.75
CA ASP A 9 -6.23 -1.53 20.62
C ASP A 9 -5.95 -0.96 19.22
N HIS A 10 -5.22 -1.68 18.37
CA HIS A 10 -4.97 -1.31 16.99
C HIS A 10 -6.20 -1.61 16.09
N PRO A 11 -6.64 -0.69 15.21
CA PRO A 11 -7.80 -0.89 14.33
C PRO A 11 -7.72 -2.15 13.45
N ALA A 12 -6.51 -2.51 13.03
CA ALA A 12 -6.22 -3.71 12.25
C ALA A 12 -5.73 -4.91 13.11
N TYR A 13 -6.17 -5.01 14.36
CA TYR A 13 -5.85 -6.16 15.23
C TYR A 13 -6.23 -7.49 14.56
N GLY A 14 -5.28 -8.44 14.54
CA GLY A 14 -5.44 -9.75 13.89
C GLY A 14 -4.97 -9.80 12.43
N GLU A 15 -4.93 -8.66 11.74
CA GLU A 15 -4.43 -8.52 10.38
C GLU A 15 -2.89 -8.47 10.34
N PHE A 16 -2.33 -8.41 9.13
CA PHE A 16 -0.89 -8.23 8.93
C PHE A 16 -0.52 -6.74 8.84
N GLY A 17 0.61 -6.40 9.46
CA GLY A 17 1.28 -5.11 9.32
C GLY A 17 2.64 -5.25 8.66
N LEU A 18 3.01 -4.26 7.83
CA LEU A 18 4.34 -4.13 7.26
C LEU A 18 5.23 -3.27 8.16
N TYR A 19 6.44 -3.75 8.43
CA TYR A 19 7.41 -3.08 9.28
C TYR A 19 8.71 -2.82 8.51
N CYS A 20 9.22 -1.59 8.66
CA CYS A 20 10.46 -1.17 8.02
C CYS A 20 11.65 -1.90 8.66
N ALA A 21 12.48 -2.55 7.84
CA ALA A 21 13.69 -3.22 8.29
C ALA A 21 14.88 -2.25 8.44
N LEU A 22 14.78 -1.05 7.85
CA LEU A 22 15.80 -0.02 7.98
C LEU A 22 15.73 0.59 9.38
N ALA A 23 16.88 0.78 10.02
CA ALA A 23 16.94 1.46 11.32
C ALA A 23 16.42 2.90 11.22
N HIS A 24 16.72 3.58 10.11
CA HIS A 24 16.28 4.95 9.83
C HIS A 24 15.93 5.10 8.35
N ALA A 25 14.66 5.37 8.05
CA ALA A 25 14.23 5.86 6.75
C ALA A 25 14.16 7.40 6.78
N LYS A 26 14.64 8.06 5.73
CA LYS A 26 14.56 9.53 5.63
C LYS A 26 13.19 9.95 5.09
N PRO A 27 12.66 11.12 5.49
CA PRO A 27 11.49 11.69 4.82
C PRO A 27 11.72 11.82 3.31
N GLY A 28 10.72 11.44 2.50
CA GLY A 28 10.79 11.44 1.03
C GLY A 28 11.65 10.32 0.43
N GLN A 29 12.22 9.43 1.24
CA GLN A 29 12.89 8.24 0.73
C GLN A 29 11.87 7.26 0.19
N TRP A 30 12.03 6.84 -1.07
CA TRP A 30 11.25 5.74 -1.63
C TRP A 30 11.53 4.43 -0.88
N LEU A 31 10.47 3.73 -0.50
CA LEU A 31 10.54 2.47 0.25
C LEU A 31 10.17 1.27 -0.61
N LEU A 32 8.99 1.28 -1.24
CA LEU A 32 8.49 0.22 -2.09
C LEU A 32 7.30 0.68 -2.93
N ASP A 33 7.09 0.07 -4.09
CA ASP A 33 5.89 0.30 -4.90
C ASP A 33 4.75 -0.65 -4.49
N TYR A 34 3.51 -0.19 -4.62
CA TYR A 34 2.32 -1.02 -4.53
C TYR A 34 2.14 -1.79 -5.84
N VAL A 35 2.43 -3.09 -5.81
CA VAL A 35 2.39 -3.95 -6.99
C VAL A 35 1.19 -4.86 -6.91
N GLY A 36 0.44 -4.95 -8.01
CA GLY A 36 -0.74 -5.78 -8.13
C GLY A 36 -1.17 -5.97 -9.58
N ARG A 37 -2.34 -6.56 -9.78
CA ARG A 37 -2.99 -6.67 -11.09
C ARG A 37 -3.66 -5.34 -11.42
N VAL A 38 -3.34 -4.77 -12.59
CA VAL A 38 -3.99 -3.55 -13.09
C VAL A 38 -5.25 -3.91 -13.89
N THR A 39 -6.35 -3.22 -13.62
CA THR A 39 -7.60 -3.27 -14.39
C THR A 39 -8.10 -1.84 -14.65
N LEU A 40 -9.16 -1.69 -15.45
CA LEU A 40 -9.94 -0.46 -15.44
C LEU A 40 -10.57 -0.27 -14.06
N GLY A 41 -10.75 0.98 -13.63
CA GLY A 41 -11.37 1.30 -12.33
C GLY A 41 -12.80 0.77 -12.20
N GLU A 42 -13.57 0.79 -13.29
CA GLU A 42 -14.94 0.24 -13.32
C GLU A 42 -14.99 -1.29 -13.19
N ASP A 43 -13.91 -1.98 -13.58
CA ASP A 43 -13.76 -3.43 -13.55
C ASP A 43 -13.09 -3.93 -12.25
N GLN A 44 -12.87 -3.05 -11.28
CA GLN A 44 -12.21 -3.43 -10.03
C GLN A 44 -12.96 -4.54 -9.28
N ASN A 45 -12.20 -5.40 -8.62
CA ASN A 45 -12.79 -6.45 -7.79
C ASN A 45 -13.36 -5.87 -6.49
N LYS A 46 -14.68 -5.68 -6.44
CA LYS A 46 -15.41 -5.13 -5.28
C LYS A 46 -15.39 -6.02 -4.01
N LYS A 47 -14.82 -7.22 -4.10
CA LYS A 47 -14.64 -8.13 -2.95
C LYS A 47 -13.21 -8.17 -2.43
N SER A 48 -12.28 -7.47 -3.09
CA SER A 48 -10.89 -7.38 -2.66
C SER A 48 -10.72 -6.17 -1.75
N ASP A 49 -10.14 -6.40 -0.56
CA ASP A 49 -9.74 -5.34 0.38
C ASP A 49 -8.38 -4.72 -0.01
N TYR A 50 -7.75 -5.21 -1.09
CA TYR A 50 -6.41 -4.81 -1.54
C TYR A 50 -6.44 -4.07 -2.89
N VAL A 51 -7.56 -3.43 -3.21
CA VAL A 51 -7.68 -2.55 -4.37
C VAL A 51 -7.24 -1.14 -3.98
N SER A 52 -6.33 -0.57 -4.76
CA SER A 52 -5.96 0.84 -4.69
C SER A 52 -6.28 1.54 -6.00
N ASP A 53 -6.77 2.77 -5.91
CA ASP A 53 -6.95 3.65 -7.07
C ASP A 53 -5.60 3.90 -7.74
N PHE A 54 -5.58 3.84 -9.08
CA PHE A 54 -4.36 3.97 -9.86
C PHE A 54 -4.60 4.79 -11.14
N GLY A 55 -3.55 5.44 -11.64
CA GLY A 55 -3.64 6.35 -12.78
C GLY A 55 -3.73 7.83 -12.37
N GLU A 56 -3.45 8.71 -13.32
CA GLU A 56 -3.41 10.17 -13.06
C GLU A 56 -4.81 10.74 -12.75
N HIS A 57 -5.86 10.04 -13.17
CA HIS A 57 -7.26 10.40 -12.97
C HIS A 57 -8.05 9.32 -12.24
N SER A 58 -7.37 8.38 -11.55
CA SER A 58 -7.98 7.21 -10.93
C SER A 58 -8.81 6.36 -11.90
N GLU A 59 -8.40 6.32 -13.17
CA GLU A 59 -9.09 5.59 -14.24
C GLU A 59 -8.79 4.09 -14.22
N LEU A 60 -7.76 3.68 -13.47
CA LEU A 60 -7.34 2.30 -13.27
C LEU A 60 -7.48 1.90 -11.80
N ALA A 61 -7.43 0.60 -11.57
CA ALA A 61 -7.34 0.02 -10.23
C ALA A 61 -6.15 -0.96 -10.18
N CYS A 62 -5.42 -0.96 -9.07
CA CYS A 62 -4.35 -1.92 -8.78
C CYS A 62 -4.80 -2.85 -7.64
N ASP A 63 -5.04 -4.13 -7.95
CA ASP A 63 -5.49 -5.14 -6.98
C ASP A 63 -4.32 -6.06 -6.57
N ALA A 64 -3.89 -5.95 -5.31
CA ALA A 64 -2.79 -6.75 -4.75
C ALA A 64 -3.26 -8.04 -4.04
N ASN A 65 -4.53 -8.45 -4.16
CA ASN A 65 -5.05 -9.59 -3.40
C ASN A 65 -4.39 -10.92 -3.74
N LEU A 66 -4.25 -11.22 -5.04
CA LEU A 66 -3.69 -12.50 -5.52
C LEU A 66 -2.26 -12.37 -6.03
N LEU A 67 -1.89 -11.21 -6.56
CA LEU A 67 -0.59 -10.93 -7.18
C LEU A 67 -0.05 -9.64 -6.59
N GLY A 68 1.24 -9.58 -6.28
CA GLY A 68 1.84 -8.37 -5.69
C GLY A 68 2.95 -8.67 -4.72
N ASN A 69 3.30 -7.67 -3.91
CA ASN A 69 4.33 -7.74 -2.89
C ASN A 69 3.74 -7.47 -1.49
N GLU A 70 4.61 -7.23 -0.52
CA GLU A 70 4.28 -6.97 0.88
C GLU A 70 3.63 -5.59 1.13
N ALA A 71 3.64 -4.67 0.14
CA ALA A 71 2.99 -3.36 0.26
C ALA A 71 1.50 -3.46 0.58
N ARG A 72 0.87 -4.59 0.20
CA ARG A 72 -0.53 -4.91 0.54
C ARG A 72 -0.81 -4.94 2.05
N PHE A 73 0.22 -5.07 2.89
CA PHE A 73 0.10 -5.09 4.36
C PHE A 73 0.36 -3.71 5.00
N LEU A 74 0.43 -2.63 4.21
CA LEU A 74 0.33 -1.27 4.73
C LEU A 74 -1.09 -1.06 5.27
N ASN A 75 -1.20 -0.48 6.45
CA ASN A 75 -2.47 -0.26 7.12
C ASN A 75 -2.85 1.21 7.09
N ASP A 76 -4.15 1.48 7.12
CA ASP A 76 -4.67 2.82 7.29
C ASP A 76 -4.29 3.36 8.67
N PHE A 77 -3.74 4.57 8.73
CA PHE A 77 -3.27 5.18 9.97
C PHE A 77 -4.42 5.72 10.84
N ARG A 78 -5.62 5.93 10.26
CA ARG A 78 -6.74 6.54 10.97
C ARG A 78 -7.16 5.67 12.15
N ASN A 79 -7.51 6.33 13.25
CA ASN A 79 -7.89 5.68 14.52
C ASN A 79 -6.76 4.91 15.23
N THR A 80 -5.50 4.98 14.76
CA THR A 80 -4.35 4.38 15.46
C THR A 80 -3.78 5.28 16.58
N GLY A 81 -4.22 6.54 16.66
CA GLY A 81 -3.64 7.55 17.56
C GLY A 81 -2.29 8.11 17.09
N ASN A 82 -1.78 7.68 15.92
CA ASN A 82 -0.52 8.13 15.35
C ASN A 82 -0.74 8.94 14.06
N TYR A 83 0.26 9.74 13.68
CA TYR A 83 0.33 10.35 12.36
C TYR A 83 0.77 9.33 11.30
N PRO A 84 0.40 9.53 10.01
CA PRO A 84 0.95 8.69 8.94
C PRO A 84 2.47 8.85 8.89
N ASN A 85 3.17 7.74 8.68
CA ASN A 85 4.63 7.71 8.59
C ASN A 85 5.15 7.34 7.19
N VAL A 86 4.23 6.99 6.28
CA VAL A 86 4.43 6.74 4.86
C VAL A 86 3.17 7.17 4.12
N GLU A 87 3.29 7.43 2.83
CA GLU A 87 2.17 7.76 1.94
C GLU A 87 2.41 7.14 0.57
N PHE A 88 1.35 6.96 -0.20
CA PHE A 88 1.46 6.59 -1.61
C PHE A 88 1.60 7.85 -2.45
N ASN A 89 2.66 7.90 -3.26
CA ASN A 89 2.85 8.92 -4.27
C ASN A 89 2.93 8.30 -5.67
N PHE A 90 2.44 9.03 -6.66
CA PHE A 90 2.69 8.67 -8.05
C PHE A 90 4.10 9.07 -8.45
N ARG A 91 4.78 8.17 -9.16
CA ARG A 91 6.13 8.40 -9.68
C ARG A 91 6.31 7.74 -11.03
N ARG A 92 7.32 8.19 -11.77
CA ARG A 92 7.87 7.44 -12.91
C ARG A 92 9.20 6.84 -12.51
N ASP A 93 9.41 5.57 -12.83
CA ASP A 93 10.71 4.96 -12.61
C ASP A 93 11.72 5.35 -13.70
N ARG A 94 12.93 4.80 -13.64
CA ARG A 94 14.01 5.09 -14.59
C ARG A 94 13.68 4.72 -16.04
N ASN A 95 12.70 3.84 -16.26
CA ASN A 95 12.24 3.41 -17.58
C ASN A 95 11.00 4.22 -18.04
N GLY A 96 10.51 5.14 -17.21
CA GLY A 96 9.31 5.92 -17.48
C GLY A 96 8.01 5.21 -17.11
N GLU A 97 8.07 4.03 -16.49
CA GLU A 97 6.87 3.30 -16.05
C GLU A 97 6.19 4.07 -14.92
N PHE A 98 4.88 4.27 -15.06
CA PHE A 98 4.06 4.91 -14.03
C PHE A 98 3.86 3.92 -12.86
N ARG A 99 4.13 4.39 -11.65
CA ARG A 99 4.16 3.59 -10.42
C ARG A 99 3.47 4.36 -9.30
N GLN A 100 2.97 3.62 -8.31
CA GLN A 100 2.48 4.15 -7.04
C GLN A 100 3.34 3.56 -5.93
N GLY A 101 3.93 4.38 -5.08
CA GLY A 101 4.84 3.95 -4.01
C GLY A 101 5.45 5.09 -3.21
#